data_AF-A0A7X5C2V7-F1
#
_entry.id   AF-A0A7X5C2V7-F1
#
_cell.length_a   1.000
_cell.length_b   1.000
_cell.length_c   1.000
_cell.angle_alpha   90.00
_cell.angle_beta   90.00
_cell.angle_gamma   90.00
#
_symmetry.space_group_name_H-M   'P 1'
#
loop_
_entity.id
_entity.type
_entity.pdbx_description
1 polymer ?
#
loop_
_entity_poly.entity_id
_entity_poly.type
_entity_poly.pdbx_seq_one_letter_code
_entity_poly.pdbx_strand_id
1 'polypeptide(L)' 'MAHKAAIALEQLNLAAKLADLKEDHYRTLLTISAVAELLIDKGIIAPDELERKIQSLDSELDELISASLHPMP' A
#
# COMPACT_ATOMS: atom_id res chain seq x y z
N MET A 1 12.91 -1.42 -37.78
CA MET A 1 13.34 -0.34 -36.87
C MET A 1 12.19 0.26 -36.05
N ALA A 2 11.04 0.61 -36.65
CA ALA A 2 9.91 1.23 -35.93
C ALA A 2 9.28 0.36 -34.82
N HIS A 3 9.15 -0.96 -35.03
CA HIS A 3 8.54 -1.86 -34.04
C HIS A 3 9.36 -1.99 -32.74
N LYS A 4 10.70 -2.02 -32.84
CA LYS A 4 11.59 -2.09 -31.68
C LYS A 4 11.57 -0.79 -30.86
N ALA A 5 11.42 0.35 -31.53
CA ALA A 5 11.25 1.64 -30.88
C ALA A 5 9.90 1.75 -30.15
N ALA A 6 8.81 1.22 -30.73
CA ALA A 6 7.50 1.19 -30.08
C ALA A 6 7.49 0.36 -28.79
N ILE A 7 8.09 -0.84 -28.81
CA ILE A 7 8.22 -1.71 -27.62
C ILE A 7 9.07 -1.03 -26.54
N ALA A 8 10.19 -0.39 -26.92
CA ALA A 8 11.03 0.32 -25.97
C ALA A 8 10.30 1.51 -25.32
N LEU A 9 9.46 2.23 -26.08
CA LEU A 9 8.65 3.33 -25.57
C LEU A 9 7.57 2.85 -24.60
N GLU A 10 6.94 1.71 -24.89
CA GLU A 10 5.95 1.08 -24.01
C GLU A 10 6.56 0.63 -22.68
N GLN A 11 7.74 0.00 -22.73
CA GLN A 11 8.48 -0.38 -21.53
C GLN A 11 8.91 0.83 -20.71
N LEU A 12 9.35 1.91 -21.36
CA LEU A 12 9.68 3.17 -20.69
C LEU A 12 8.45 3.77 -20.01
N ASN A 13 7.30 3.80 -20.68
CA ASN A 13 6.05 4.31 -20.11
C ASN A 13 5.59 3.49 -18.91
N LEU A 14 5.74 2.15 -18.97
CA LEU A 14 5.45 1.28 -17.84
C LEU A 14 6.38 1.57 -16.66
N ALA A 15 7.69 1.69 -16.92
CA ALA A 15 8.67 2.02 -15.90
C ALA A 15 8.43 3.40 -15.26
N ALA A 16 8.05 4.39 -16.07
CA ALA A 16 7.69 5.73 -15.59
C ALA A 16 6.47 5.68 -14.67
N LYS A 17 5.39 5.00 -15.07
CA LYS A 17 4.20 4.83 -14.22
C LYS A 17 4.50 4.11 -12.91
N LEU A 18 5.39 3.12 -12.93
CA LEU A 18 5.84 2.43 -11.72
C LEU A 18 6.65 3.35 -10.80
N ALA A 19 7.48 4.23 -11.38
CA ALA A 19 8.24 5.22 -10.62
C ALA A 19 7.30 6.23 -9.95
N ASP A 20 6.34 6.78 -10.70
CA ASP A 20 5.33 7.70 -10.18
C ASP A 20 4.53 7.03 -9.05
N LEU A 21 4.06 5.80 -9.25
CA LEU A 21 3.32 5.05 -8.24
C LEU A 21 4.14 4.84 -6.96
N LYS A 22 5.43 4.53 -7.08
CA LYS A 22 6.32 4.37 -5.94
C LYS A 22 6.47 5.69 -5.16
N GLU A 23 6.62 6.80 -5.87
CA GLU A 23 6.76 8.13 -5.26
C GLU A 23 5.47 8.55 -4.54
N ASP A 24 4.32 8.40 -5.19
CA ASP A 24 3.01 8.71 -4.61
C ASP A 24 2.71 7.82 -3.39
N HIS A 25 3.02 6.52 -3.49
CA HIS A 25 2.83 5.59 -2.38
C HIS A 25 3.74 5.93 -1.21
N TYR A 26 5.01 6.26 -1.46
CA TYR A 26 5.95 6.69 -0.43
C TYR A 26 5.46 7.96 0.27
N ARG A 27 5.02 8.97 -0.49
CA ARG A 27 4.52 10.23 0.08
C ARG A 27 3.24 10.03 0.87
N THR A 28 2.36 9.16 0.40
CA THR A 28 1.12 8.80 1.10
C THR A 28 1.44 8.12 2.43
N LEU A 29 2.33 7.12 2.42
CA LEU A 29 2.75 6.43 3.63
C LEU A 29 3.39 7.38 4.64
N LEU A 30 4.32 8.24 4.19
CA LEU A 30 4.96 9.25 5.03
C LEU A 30 3.94 10.20 5.66
N THR A 31 2.94 10.64 4.90
CA THR A 31 1.88 11.52 5.40
C THR A 31 1.04 10.82 6.46
N ILE A 32 0.65 9.56 6.23
CA ILE A 32 -0.12 8.77 7.19
C ILE A 32 0.70 8.54 8.46
N SER A 33 1.99 8.19 8.35
CA SER A 33 2.88 8.02 9.50
C SER A 33 2.98 9.30 10.32
N ALA A 34 3.21 10.44 9.67
CA ALA A 34 3.28 11.73 10.37
C ALA A 34 1.96 12.09 11.06
N VAL A 35 0.81 11.81 10.41
CA VAL A 35 -0.50 12.03 11.03
C VAL A 35 -0.71 11.11 12.23
N ALA A 36 -0.35 9.82 12.11
CA ALA A 36 -0.48 8.87 13.21
C ALA A 36 0.38 9.28 14.42
N GLU A 37 1.64 9.68 14.19
CA GLU A 37 2.53 10.21 15.24
C GLU A 37 1.91 11.45 15.91
N LEU A 38 1.41 12.41 15.13
CA LEU A 38 0.78 13.61 15.68
C LEU A 38 -0.47 13.31 16.52
N LEU A 39 -1.26 12.29 16.16
CA LEU A 39 -2.44 11.88 16.92
C LEU A 39 -2.05 11.18 18.23
N ILE A 40 -0.97 10.39 18.21
CA ILE A 40 -0.41 9.75 19.41
C ILE A 40 0.17 10.82 20.36
N ASP A 41 0.99 11.73 19.83
CA ASP A 41 1.62 12.80 20.62
C ASP A 41 0.60 13.73 21.28
N LYS A 42 -0.57 13.91 20.63
CA LYS A 42 -1.70 14.67 21.18
C LYS A 42 -2.53 13.87 22.19
N GLY A 43 -2.22 12.59 22.40
CA GLY A 43 -2.97 11.69 23.27
C GLY A 43 -4.37 11.35 22.75
N ILE A 44 -4.62 11.54 21.45
CA ILE A 44 -5.92 11.22 20.81
C ILE A 44 -6.03 9.72 20.58
N ILE A 45 -4.91 9.06 20.25
CA ILE A 45 -4.82 7.62 20.03
C ILE A 45 -3.72 7.07 20.94
N ALA A 46 -3.98 5.95 21.62
CA ALA A 46 -2.94 5.27 22.38
C ALA A 46 -2.10 4.37 21.46
N PRO A 47 -0.76 4.27 21.64
CA PRO A 47 0.08 3.45 20.76
C PRO A 47 -0.36 1.98 20.66
N ASP A 48 -0.85 1.42 21.77
CA ASP A 48 -1.36 0.06 21.86
C ASP A 48 -2.71 -0.11 21.13
N GLU A 49 -3.52 0.93 21.06
CA GLU A 49 -4.77 0.93 20.29
C GLU A 49 -4.49 0.86 18.79
N LEU A 50 -3.52 1.64 18.31
CA LEU A 50 -3.08 1.59 16.92
C LEU A 50 -2.55 0.21 16.55
N GLU A 51 -1.68 -0.37 17.37
CA GLU A 51 -1.10 -1.70 17.17
C GLU A 51 -2.19 -2.80 17.10
N ARG A 52 -3.14 -2.79 18.05
CA ARG A 52 -4.28 -3.72 18.01
C ARG A 52 -5.11 -3.58 16.74
N LYS A 53 -5.31 -2.35 16.26
CA LYS A 53 -6.07 -2.10 15.04
C LYS A 53 -5.33 -2.62 13.81
N ILE A 54 -4.01 -2.47 13.75
CA ILE A 54 -3.18 -3.03 12.66
C ILE A 54 -3.33 -4.56 12.65
N GLN A 55 -3.16 -5.21 13.79
CA GLN A 55 -3.26 -6.68 13.90
C GLN A 55 -4.66 -7.21 13.50
N SER A 56 -5.73 -6.49 13.87
CA SER A 56 -7.09 -6.83 13.45
C SER A 56 -7.23 -6.79 11.93
N LEU A 57 -6.73 -5.74 11.29
CA LEU A 57 -6.81 -5.56 9.84
C LEU A 57 -5.99 -6.61 9.09
N ASP A 58 -4.81 -6.98 9.59
CA ASP A 58 -4.00 -8.04 9.01
C ASP A 58 -4.72 -9.40 9.11
N SER A 59 -5.32 -9.71 10.26
CA SER A 59 -6.12 -10.93 10.43
C SER A 59 -7.33 -10.98 9.50
N GLU A 60 -8.05 -9.87 9.34
CA GLU A 60 -9.19 -9.76 8.40
C GLU A 60 -8.74 -9.98 6.95
N LEU A 61 -7.56 -9.46 6.57
CA LEU A 61 -6.99 -9.66 5.25
C LEU A 61 -6.64 -11.14 5.01
N ASP A 62 -6.00 -11.79 5.97
CA ASP A 62 -5.65 -13.22 5.89
C ASP A 62 -6.89 -14.12 5.78
N GLU A 63 -7.97 -13.78 6.49
CA GLU A 63 -9.27 -14.46 6.37
C GLU A 63 -9.87 -14.28 4.98
N LEU A 64 -9.87 -13.06 4.43
CA LEU A 64 -10.36 -12.78 3.07
C LEU A 64 -9.56 -13.52 2.00
N ILE A 65 -8.24 -13.52 2.12
CA ILE A 65 -7.35 -14.27 1.22
C ILE A 65 -7.66 -15.76 1.31
N SER A 66 -7.79 -16.31 2.51
CA SER A 66 -8.11 -17.73 2.73
C SER A 66 -9.46 -18.12 2.12
N ALA A 67 -10.49 -17.30 2.31
CA ALA A 67 -11.83 -17.50 1.74
C ALA A 67 -11.85 -17.39 0.21
N SER A 68 -11.01 -16.52 -0.38
CA SER A 68 -10.88 -16.41 -1.83
C SER A 68 -10.10 -17.58 -2.45
N LEU A 69 -9.17 -18.20 -1.72
CA LEU A 69 -8.33 -19.30 -2.21
C LEU A 69 -8.97 -20.68 -2.02
N HIS A 70 -9.90 -20.81 -1.07
CA HIS A 70 -10.70 -22.02 -0.87
C HIS A 70 -12.19 -21.68 -1.04
N PRO A 71 -12.75 -21.77 -2.27
CA PRO A 71 -14.19 -21.70 -2.42
C PRO A 71 -14.80 -22.86 -1.61
N MET A 72 -15.71 -22.54 -0.70
CA MET A 72 -16.40 -23.54 0.13
C MET A 72 -16.96 -24.68 -0.75
N PRO A 73 -16.86 -25.95 -0.30
CA PRO A 73 -17.55 -27.07 -0.96
C PRO A 73 -19.07 -26.95 -0.85
#